data_AF-D6V8P9-F1
#
_entry.id   AF-D6V8P9-F1
#
_cell.length_a   1.000
_cell.length_b   1.000
_cell.length_c   1.000
_cell.angle_alpha   90.00
_cell.angle_beta   90.00
_cell.angle_gamma   90.00
#
_symmetry.space_group_name_H-M   'P 1'
#
loop_
_entity.id
_entity.type
_entity.pdbx_description
1 polymer ?
#
loop_
_entity_poly.entity_id
_entity_poly.type
_entity_poly.pdbx_seq_one_letter_code
_entity_poly.pdbx_strand_id
1 'polypeptide(L)'
;MPGAALQNLDLVKSESRLREAVMLARTCKLGTALAALLLLPLPAAMATDYATVLQPAKPGLPLAHPIAKTDIAPPPFSEIADRPVKPAYVPGLPGLPQGVAVKDDFGVPRPPKYDGVVIRKSRVENGEVVIPPGGLFYLEDTWGGEVALRGEPMPVLGRMPTYVDYDMSIVVKENVTIPAGKSVVVGGTVYQYYATVGHEKLANHALHVKTIAGTDWEWAFGSPVLSQTEPSWWGTRFTQLYNQGQAREVTPQKMVFDWISGVRMDRLLLADEKVFSGLASAGDQWTSGARTIRLAEVNAEAGTARIEVIEDGKVVLNRTLGPVKNELLIEDHDARKALVFEHGDVAGFLSPWPEPFKDGKANLKIYGKTFSLNYGQDYAPDARFAVYPVGCPTGHNFGFMLVNKEEIRLKPGAAFSGPEGYFKVAVDRIDGDKVTAWHVEDKKGNRSVNLGGADVANVDLVLGQGRVTGQAILKDVGRAMLARTYQSIVEASGQTVAANTGAKPATHEAAQSAVVAGLSPGMLAGFGILLLGCIGVGYEIGRRRA
;
A
#
# COMPACT_ATOMS: atom_id res chain seq x y z
N MET A 1 -43.83 47.93 38.27
CA MET A 1 -44.02 49.16 39.05
C MET A 1 -42.79 49.36 39.93
N PRO A 2 -42.18 50.55 39.92
CA PRO A 2 -40.94 50.86 40.63
C PRO A 2 -41.20 51.60 41.96
N GLY A 3 -40.15 51.74 42.78
CA GLY A 3 -40.08 52.60 43.97
C GLY A 3 -39.71 51.81 45.23
N ALA A 4 -38.84 52.25 46.13
CA ALA A 4 -38.19 53.54 46.35
C ALA A 4 -36.96 53.29 47.28
N ALA A 5 -35.88 54.08 47.22
CA ALA A 5 -35.53 55.19 48.14
C ALA A 5 -34.24 54.87 48.94
N LEU A 6 -33.15 55.62 48.72
CA LEU A 6 -32.55 56.68 49.58
C LEU A 6 -31.57 56.06 50.63
N GLN A 7 -30.31 56.50 50.84
CA GLN A 7 -29.71 57.83 51.11
C GLN A 7 -28.17 57.77 50.82
N ASN A 8 -27.53 58.73 50.12
CA ASN A 8 -26.75 59.92 50.61
C ASN A 8 -25.67 59.59 51.68
N LEU A 9 -24.39 60.02 51.65
CA LEU A 9 -23.75 61.33 51.37
C LEU A 9 -22.19 61.14 51.28
N ASP A 10 -21.52 61.90 50.37
CA ASP A 10 -20.30 62.74 50.55
C ASP A 10 -18.98 62.19 51.18
N LEU A 11 -17.73 62.58 50.84
CA LEU A 11 -17.11 63.72 50.12
C LEU A 11 -15.57 63.43 49.89
N VAL A 12 -14.95 64.09 48.88
CA VAL A 12 -13.53 64.61 48.79
C VAL A 12 -12.33 63.62 48.66
N LYS A 13 -11.58 63.57 47.53
CA LYS A 13 -10.36 64.37 47.12
C LYS A 13 -9.23 64.37 48.19
N SER A 14 -7.92 64.26 47.99
CA SER A 14 -6.96 64.33 46.88
C SER A 14 -5.54 63.99 47.41
N GLU A 15 -4.66 63.48 46.54
CA GLU A 15 -3.18 63.68 46.43
C GLU A 15 -2.23 63.85 47.65
N SER A 16 -1.11 63.07 47.67
CA SER A 16 0.29 63.51 47.95
C SER A 16 1.28 62.34 47.69
N ARG A 17 2.14 62.34 46.64
CA ARG A 17 3.50 62.90 46.51
C ARG A 17 4.53 62.60 47.63
N LEU A 18 5.52 61.76 47.26
CA LEU A 18 7.00 61.95 47.29
C LEU A 18 7.83 61.88 48.61
N ARG A 19 8.93 61.08 48.47
CA ARG A 19 10.30 61.11 49.09
C ARG A 19 10.52 60.42 50.44
N GLU A 20 11.47 59.47 50.49
CA GLU A 20 12.86 59.71 50.92
C GLU A 20 13.76 58.47 50.76
N ALA A 21 15.07 58.71 50.71
CA ALA A 21 16.15 57.78 50.42
C ALA A 21 17.16 57.73 51.59
N VAL A 22 18.04 56.72 51.55
CA VAL A 22 19.45 56.70 52.00
C VAL A 22 19.83 55.75 53.16
N MET A 23 20.90 54.98 52.86
CA MET A 23 21.93 54.34 53.71
C MET A 23 21.72 52.92 54.25
N LEU A 24 22.44 51.93 53.71
CA LEU A 24 23.76 51.51 54.24
C LEU A 24 24.45 50.47 53.33
N ALA A 25 25.74 50.70 53.06
CA ALA A 25 26.63 49.79 52.35
C ALA A 25 27.38 48.88 53.33
N ARG A 26 27.64 47.62 52.97
CA ARG A 26 28.84 46.84 53.39
C ARG A 26 29.03 45.55 52.57
N THR A 27 30.10 45.56 51.78
CA THR A 27 31.10 44.48 51.56
C THR A 27 30.64 43.03 51.33
N CYS A 28 30.87 42.53 50.11
CA CYS A 28 31.59 41.26 49.92
C CYS A 28 32.21 41.20 48.52
N LYS A 29 33.55 41.19 48.43
CA LYS A 29 34.31 40.75 47.27
C LYS A 29 34.60 39.26 47.45
N LEU A 30 34.30 38.40 46.47
CA LEU A 30 35.05 37.15 46.25
C LEU A 30 34.79 36.60 44.84
N GLY A 31 35.87 36.48 44.06
CA GLY A 31 36.12 35.34 43.16
C GLY A 31 35.37 35.25 41.82
N THR A 32 35.81 35.98 40.80
CA THR A 32 35.67 35.54 39.39
C THR A 32 36.72 34.47 39.10
N ALA A 33 36.33 33.20 39.17
CA ALA A 33 37.10 32.08 38.62
C ALA A 33 36.56 31.71 37.23
N LEU A 34 37.47 31.79 36.25
CA LEU A 34 37.33 31.28 34.88
C LEU A 34 36.82 29.83 34.89
N ALA A 35 35.68 29.58 34.25
CA ALA A 35 35.31 28.25 33.75
C ALA A 35 35.26 28.33 32.23
N ALA A 36 36.43 28.26 31.59
CA ALA A 36 36.53 27.92 30.18
C ALA A 36 36.21 26.42 30.05
N LEU A 37 34.93 26.10 29.92
CA LEU A 37 34.50 24.75 29.53
C LEU A 37 35.01 24.51 28.10
N LEU A 38 36.00 23.62 27.98
CA LEU A 38 36.37 22.98 26.73
C LEU A 38 35.13 22.30 26.13
N LEU A 39 34.49 22.96 25.17
CA LEU A 39 33.59 22.34 24.21
C LEU A 39 34.43 21.42 23.31
N LEU A 40 34.74 20.23 23.81
CA LEU A 40 35.19 19.15 22.95
C LEU A 40 34.02 18.81 22.02
N PRO A 41 34.22 18.76 20.68
CA PRO A 41 33.19 18.26 19.80
C PRO A 41 32.85 16.83 20.22
N LEU A 42 31.61 16.60 20.65
CA LEU A 42 31.08 15.24 20.77
C LEU A 42 31.33 14.57 19.42
N PRO A 43 31.98 13.39 19.36
CA PRO A 43 32.10 12.68 18.11
C PRO A 43 30.69 12.51 17.57
N ALA A 44 30.43 13.05 16.37
CA ALA A 44 29.19 12.81 15.67
C ALA A 44 29.02 11.29 15.68
N ALA A 45 27.96 10.79 16.32
CA ALA A 45 27.64 9.38 16.30
C ALA A 45 27.64 8.98 14.82
N MET A 46 28.58 8.12 14.43
CA MET A 46 28.70 7.74 13.03
C MET A 46 27.37 7.09 12.65
N ALA A 47 26.71 7.64 11.62
CA ALA A 47 25.47 7.08 11.13
C ALA A 47 25.70 5.59 10.80
N THR A 48 24.82 4.73 11.30
CA THR A 48 24.91 3.29 11.06
C THR A 48 24.90 3.02 9.56
N ASP A 49 25.93 2.35 9.04
CA ASP A 49 25.93 1.89 7.65
C ASP A 49 25.03 0.66 7.52
N TYR A 50 23.76 0.90 7.20
CA TYR A 50 22.77 -0.16 7.06
C TYR A 50 23.06 -1.14 5.94
N ALA A 51 23.94 -0.82 4.97
CA ALA A 51 24.38 -1.78 3.97
C ALA A 51 25.17 -2.95 4.59
N THR A 52 25.80 -2.72 5.75
CA THR A 52 26.52 -3.77 6.51
C THR A 52 25.64 -4.49 7.53
N VAL A 53 24.50 -3.91 7.89
CA VAL A 53 23.59 -4.44 8.92
C VAL A 53 22.50 -5.31 8.30
N LEU A 54 21.93 -4.88 7.18
CA LEU A 54 20.84 -5.58 6.49
C LEU A 54 21.36 -6.83 5.79
N GLN A 55 20.55 -7.88 5.80
CA GLN A 55 20.87 -9.14 5.15
C GLN A 55 20.23 -9.24 3.76
N PRO A 56 20.94 -9.76 2.75
CA PRO A 56 20.32 -10.09 1.46
C PRO A 56 19.32 -11.24 1.63
N ALA A 57 18.44 -11.41 0.63
CA ALA A 57 17.46 -12.49 0.63
C ALA A 57 18.09 -13.89 0.65
N LYS A 58 19.32 -14.03 0.15
CA LYS A 58 20.13 -15.25 0.22
C LYS A 58 21.60 -14.91 0.50
N PRO A 59 22.32 -15.76 1.27
CA PRO A 59 23.76 -15.59 1.46
C PRO A 59 24.50 -15.48 0.13
N GLY A 60 25.43 -14.53 0.04
CA GLY A 60 26.24 -14.29 -1.16
C GLY A 60 25.59 -13.43 -2.26
N LEU A 61 24.31 -13.07 -2.13
CA LEU A 61 23.66 -12.11 -3.03
C LEU A 61 23.79 -10.67 -2.50
N PRO A 62 23.70 -9.65 -3.38
CA PRO A 62 23.60 -8.26 -2.95
C PRO A 62 22.25 -7.97 -2.25
N LEU A 63 22.17 -6.82 -1.58
CA LEU A 63 20.86 -6.25 -1.25
C LEU A 63 20.20 -5.85 -2.58
N ALA A 64 19.04 -6.43 -2.87
CA ALA A 64 18.40 -6.25 -4.17
C ALA A 64 17.92 -4.81 -4.40
N HIS A 65 17.62 -4.06 -3.34
CA HIS A 65 17.11 -2.70 -3.45
C HIS A 65 18.06 -1.72 -2.77
N PRO A 66 18.25 -0.51 -3.34
CA PRO A 66 19.00 0.55 -2.68
C PRO A 66 18.37 0.93 -1.34
N ILE A 67 19.19 1.33 -0.38
CA ILE A 67 18.71 1.89 0.89
C ILE A 67 18.25 3.34 0.64
N ALA A 68 17.04 3.67 1.08
CA ALA A 68 16.47 4.99 0.92
C ALA A 68 17.32 6.04 1.65
N LYS A 69 17.68 7.10 0.93
CA LYS A 69 18.42 8.24 1.50
C LYS A 69 17.50 9.24 2.22
N THR A 70 16.21 9.20 1.90
CA THR A 70 15.20 10.10 2.43
C THR A 70 13.97 9.31 2.86
N ASP A 71 13.39 9.70 3.99
CA ASP A 71 12.06 9.25 4.37
C ASP A 71 11.01 10.04 3.58
N ILE A 72 10.00 9.33 3.07
CA ILE A 72 8.86 9.92 2.36
C ILE A 72 7.62 9.48 3.11
N ALA A 73 6.75 10.43 3.43
CA ALA A 73 5.57 10.13 4.23
C ALA A 73 4.66 9.11 3.52
N PRO A 74 4.15 8.09 4.25
CA PRO A 74 3.16 7.17 3.72
C PRO A 74 1.82 7.89 3.47
N PRO A 75 0.87 7.25 2.75
CA PRO A 75 -0.45 7.83 2.64
C PRO A 75 -1.08 8.02 4.03
N PRO A 76 -1.84 9.10 4.27
CA PRO A 76 -2.57 9.25 5.52
C PRO A 76 -3.43 8.01 5.78
N PHE A 77 -3.63 7.68 7.06
CA PHE A 77 -4.45 6.55 7.51
C PHE A 77 -3.91 5.15 7.17
N SER A 78 -2.60 4.96 7.00
CA SER A 78 -2.00 3.65 6.73
C SER A 78 -1.98 2.68 7.93
N GLU A 79 -2.28 3.14 9.14
CA GLU A 79 -2.21 2.30 10.34
C GLU A 79 -3.45 1.41 10.53
N ILE A 80 -3.32 0.39 11.37
CA ILE A 80 -4.44 -0.51 11.69
C ILE A 80 -5.54 0.22 12.45
N ALA A 81 -5.17 1.19 13.31
CA ALA A 81 -6.13 2.05 13.98
C ALA A 81 -6.98 2.87 12.99
N ASP A 82 -6.52 2.99 11.74
CA ASP A 82 -7.15 3.80 10.72
C ASP A 82 -8.05 3.02 9.75
N ARG A 83 -8.24 1.72 10.00
CA ARG A 83 -9.14 0.89 9.20
C ARG A 83 -10.58 1.42 9.22
N PRO A 84 -11.37 1.15 8.16
CA PRO A 84 -12.77 1.53 8.12
C PRO A 84 -13.55 0.96 9.32
N VAL A 85 -14.44 1.75 9.91
CA VAL A 85 -15.24 1.35 11.08
C VAL A 85 -16.66 1.02 10.63
N LYS A 86 -17.05 -0.25 10.78
CA LYS A 86 -18.33 -0.79 10.26
C LYS A 86 -18.62 -0.37 8.80
N PRO A 87 -17.67 -0.52 7.87
CA PRO A 87 -17.89 -0.14 6.48
C PRO A 87 -19.06 -0.89 5.84
N ALA A 88 -19.66 -0.27 4.84
CA ALA A 88 -20.44 -0.96 3.82
C ALA A 88 -19.52 -1.82 2.94
N TYR A 89 -20.03 -2.94 2.43
CA TYR A 89 -19.30 -3.77 1.47
C TYR A 89 -20.03 -3.84 0.14
N VAL A 90 -19.28 -3.62 -0.94
CA VAL A 90 -19.77 -3.76 -2.31
C VAL A 90 -18.81 -4.71 -3.04
N PRO A 91 -19.20 -5.95 -3.36
CA PRO A 91 -18.28 -6.91 -3.99
C PRO A 91 -17.78 -6.46 -5.37
N GLY A 92 -18.55 -5.63 -6.07
CA GLY A 92 -18.11 -5.03 -7.32
C GLY A 92 -19.17 -4.13 -7.94
N LEU A 93 -18.76 -3.39 -8.97
CA LEU A 93 -19.64 -2.66 -9.88
C LEU A 93 -19.32 -3.10 -11.31
N PRO A 94 -20.27 -3.11 -12.26
CA PRO A 94 -20.03 -3.55 -13.63
C PRO A 94 -18.90 -2.80 -14.35
N GLY A 95 -18.69 -1.53 -14.03
CA GLY A 95 -17.63 -0.69 -14.59
C GLY A 95 -16.27 -0.84 -13.92
N LEU A 96 -16.15 -1.58 -12.81
CA LEU A 96 -14.90 -1.81 -12.11
C LEU A 96 -14.44 -3.27 -12.31
N PRO A 97 -13.27 -3.53 -12.93
CA PRO A 97 -12.63 -4.84 -13.00
C PRO A 97 -12.76 -5.66 -11.71
N GLN A 98 -13.37 -6.84 -11.79
CA GLN A 98 -13.37 -7.84 -10.73
C GLN A 98 -13.00 -9.19 -11.33
N GLY A 99 -11.73 -9.58 -11.23
CA GLY A 99 -11.29 -10.88 -11.72
C GLY A 99 -10.91 -10.90 -13.21
N VAL A 100 -10.46 -9.77 -13.77
CA VAL A 100 -10.11 -9.68 -15.20
C VAL A 100 -8.84 -10.47 -15.48
N ALA A 101 -8.95 -11.53 -16.27
CA ALA A 101 -7.81 -12.31 -16.72
C ALA A 101 -7.02 -11.55 -17.80
N VAL A 102 -5.70 -11.54 -17.68
CA VAL A 102 -4.79 -10.94 -18.66
C VAL A 102 -3.69 -11.92 -19.04
N LYS A 103 -3.01 -11.64 -20.15
CA LYS A 103 -1.82 -12.36 -20.60
C LYS A 103 -0.67 -11.36 -20.70
N ASP A 104 0.54 -11.81 -20.38
CA ASP A 104 1.75 -11.03 -20.63
C ASP A 104 2.18 -11.09 -22.10
N ASP A 105 3.30 -10.45 -22.43
CA ASP A 105 3.82 -10.41 -23.80
C ASP A 105 4.34 -11.75 -24.32
N PHE A 106 4.40 -12.77 -23.48
CA PHE A 106 4.73 -14.15 -23.85
C PHE A 106 3.47 -15.00 -24.04
N GLY A 107 2.28 -14.41 -23.87
CA GLY A 107 1.00 -15.11 -23.94
C GLY A 107 0.71 -15.95 -22.69
N VAL A 108 1.50 -15.82 -21.63
CA VAL A 108 1.32 -16.57 -20.39
C VAL A 108 0.17 -15.97 -19.60
N PRO A 109 -0.84 -16.77 -19.19
CA PRO A 109 -1.90 -16.29 -18.32
C PRO A 109 -1.35 -15.74 -17.01
N ARG A 110 -1.83 -14.57 -16.60
CA ARG A 110 -1.40 -13.89 -15.38
C ARG A 110 -2.53 -13.88 -14.34
N PRO A 111 -2.20 -13.67 -13.05
CA PRO A 111 -3.20 -13.53 -12.00
C PRO A 111 -4.25 -12.48 -12.36
N PRO A 112 -5.53 -12.72 -12.03
CA PRO A 112 -6.60 -11.81 -12.36
C PRO A 112 -6.43 -10.44 -11.68
N LYS A 113 -6.95 -9.40 -12.34
CA LYS A 113 -6.89 -8.00 -11.92
C LYS A 113 -8.20 -7.51 -11.33
N TYR A 114 -8.11 -6.63 -10.35
CA TYR A 114 -9.24 -6.13 -9.58
C TYR A 114 -9.10 -4.64 -9.33
N ASP A 115 -10.22 -3.96 -9.32
CA ASP A 115 -10.33 -2.59 -8.83
C ASP A 115 -11.01 -2.59 -7.46
N GLY A 116 -10.53 -1.73 -6.58
CA GLY A 116 -11.09 -1.50 -5.27
C GLY A 116 -11.31 -0.02 -4.99
N VAL A 117 -12.28 0.26 -4.12
CA VAL A 117 -12.47 1.58 -3.53
C VAL A 117 -12.63 1.41 -2.03
N VAL A 118 -11.90 2.20 -1.25
CA VAL A 118 -12.01 2.18 0.20
C VAL A 118 -12.30 3.58 0.70
N ILE A 119 -13.25 3.68 1.63
CA ILE A 119 -13.47 4.87 2.44
C ILE A 119 -13.30 4.52 3.92
N ARG A 120 -12.61 5.39 4.65
CA ARG A 120 -12.31 5.24 6.08
C ARG A 120 -12.38 6.59 6.78
N LYS A 121 -12.71 6.54 8.07
CA LYS A 121 -12.75 7.72 8.96
C LYS A 121 -13.73 8.79 8.51
N SER A 122 -14.75 8.40 7.73
CA SER A 122 -15.82 9.31 7.40
C SER A 122 -16.68 9.60 8.63
N ARG A 123 -17.24 10.82 8.68
CA ARG A 123 -18.09 11.29 9.78
C ARG A 123 -19.17 12.22 9.25
N VAL A 124 -20.22 12.43 10.04
CA VAL A 124 -21.17 13.53 9.81
C VAL A 124 -20.75 14.72 10.66
N GLU A 125 -20.65 15.89 10.04
CA GLU A 125 -20.28 17.15 10.69
C GLU A 125 -21.11 18.27 10.06
N ASN A 126 -21.84 19.03 10.86
CA ASN A 126 -22.66 20.17 10.39
C ASN A 126 -23.66 19.82 9.26
N GLY A 127 -24.25 18.61 9.30
CA GLY A 127 -25.20 18.15 8.28
C GLY A 127 -24.54 17.76 6.95
N GLU A 128 -23.23 17.56 6.94
CA GLU A 128 -22.45 17.09 5.78
C GLU A 128 -21.72 15.80 6.14
N VAL A 129 -21.57 14.92 5.16
CA VAL A 129 -20.58 13.85 5.23
C VAL A 129 -19.21 14.44 4.97
N VAL A 130 -18.27 14.14 5.84
CA VAL A 130 -16.87 14.54 5.73
C VAL A 130 -16.01 13.30 5.56
N ILE A 131 -15.24 13.25 4.47
CA ILE A 131 -14.18 12.26 4.26
C ILE A 131 -12.84 13.01 4.37
N PRO A 132 -11.99 12.71 5.36
CA PRO A 132 -10.73 13.43 5.58
C PRO A 132 -9.72 13.20 4.44
N PRO A 133 -8.64 14.01 4.35
CA PRO A 133 -7.48 13.73 3.50
C PRO A 133 -6.95 12.30 3.73
N GLY A 134 -6.85 11.52 2.65
CA GLY A 134 -6.50 10.09 2.67
C GLY A 134 -7.59 9.13 3.14
N GLY A 135 -8.78 9.65 3.44
CA GLY A 135 -9.95 8.88 3.84
C GLY A 135 -10.61 8.14 2.68
N LEU A 136 -10.33 8.48 1.42
CA LEU A 136 -10.81 7.79 0.22
C LEU A 136 -9.62 7.40 -0.66
N PHE A 137 -9.59 6.14 -1.09
CA PHE A 137 -8.64 5.72 -2.11
C PHE A 137 -9.24 4.73 -3.11
N TYR A 138 -8.83 4.90 -4.37
CA TYR A 138 -8.89 3.86 -5.39
C TYR A 138 -7.68 2.94 -5.23
N LEU A 139 -7.87 1.66 -5.53
CA LEU A 139 -6.84 0.64 -5.49
C LEU A 139 -6.91 -0.21 -6.76
N GLU A 140 -5.82 -0.29 -7.51
CA GLU A 140 -5.59 -1.46 -8.37
C GLU A 140 -5.05 -2.60 -7.50
N ASP A 141 -5.57 -3.80 -7.68
CA ASP A 141 -5.33 -4.94 -6.80
C ASP A 141 -5.20 -6.25 -7.60
N THR A 142 -4.40 -7.17 -7.07
CA THR A 142 -3.94 -8.36 -7.80
C THR A 142 -3.66 -9.52 -6.85
N TRP A 143 -4.04 -10.72 -7.28
CA TRP A 143 -3.91 -11.93 -6.46
C TRP A 143 -2.57 -12.64 -6.58
N GLY A 144 -1.64 -12.22 -7.44
CA GLY A 144 -0.38 -12.96 -7.62
C GLY A 144 0.83 -12.12 -8.01
N GLY A 145 0.69 -10.80 -7.94
CA GLY A 145 1.71 -9.80 -8.19
C GLY A 145 2.16 -9.70 -9.65
N GLU A 146 2.24 -8.48 -10.18
CA GLU A 146 2.75 -8.25 -11.53
C GLU A 146 4.29 -8.36 -11.54
N VAL A 147 4.83 -8.90 -12.63
CA VAL A 147 6.27 -9.12 -12.79
C VAL A 147 6.81 -8.16 -13.83
N ALA A 148 7.83 -7.37 -13.45
CA ALA A 148 8.52 -6.47 -14.37
C ALA A 148 9.21 -7.23 -15.51
N LEU A 149 9.53 -6.53 -16.59
CA LEU A 149 10.18 -7.10 -17.79
C LEU A 149 9.36 -8.21 -18.48
N ARG A 150 8.05 -8.31 -18.22
CA ARG A 150 7.15 -9.26 -18.90
C ARG A 150 6.14 -8.62 -19.84
N GLY A 151 5.93 -7.31 -19.75
CA GLY A 151 4.89 -6.64 -20.53
C GLY A 151 3.48 -7.03 -20.08
N GLU A 152 3.26 -7.17 -18.77
CA GLU A 152 1.96 -7.54 -18.21
C GLU A 152 1.00 -6.34 -18.23
N PRO A 153 -0.21 -6.44 -18.82
CA PRO A 153 -1.22 -5.38 -18.74
C PRO A 153 -1.75 -5.21 -17.31
N MET A 154 -1.88 -3.95 -16.87
CA MET A 154 -2.36 -3.58 -15.55
C MET A 154 -3.50 -2.54 -15.68
N PRO A 155 -4.66 -2.71 -15.01
CA PRO A 155 -5.73 -1.73 -15.07
C PRO A 155 -5.32 -0.39 -14.50
N VAL A 156 -5.70 0.70 -15.16
CA VAL A 156 -5.60 2.06 -14.62
C VAL A 156 -6.87 2.80 -14.99
N LEU A 157 -7.85 2.83 -14.08
CA LEU A 157 -9.12 3.56 -14.23
C LEU A 157 -9.83 3.28 -15.57
N GLY A 158 -9.88 2.00 -15.96
CA GLY A 158 -10.51 1.52 -17.19
C GLY A 158 -9.59 1.45 -18.41
N ARG A 159 -8.36 1.95 -18.34
CA ARG A 159 -7.28 1.67 -19.31
C ARG A 159 -6.54 0.38 -18.94
N MET A 160 -5.77 -0.16 -19.88
CA MET A 160 -4.92 -1.35 -19.69
C MET A 160 -3.47 -1.10 -20.16
N PRO A 161 -2.76 -0.10 -19.58
CA PRO A 161 -1.35 0.10 -19.88
C PRO A 161 -0.51 -1.14 -19.52
N THR A 162 0.64 -1.26 -20.16
CA THR A 162 1.62 -2.32 -19.91
C THR A 162 2.56 -1.95 -18.78
N TYR A 163 2.73 -2.86 -17.81
CA TYR A 163 3.75 -2.78 -16.76
C TYR A 163 5.13 -3.14 -17.31
N VAL A 164 6.03 -2.16 -17.29
CA VAL A 164 7.37 -2.27 -17.86
C VAL A 164 8.39 -2.58 -16.77
N ASP A 165 8.47 -1.72 -15.75
CA ASP A 165 9.52 -1.73 -14.75
C ASP A 165 9.12 -1.00 -13.46
N TYR A 166 9.95 -1.05 -12.41
CA TYR A 166 9.71 -0.34 -11.14
C TYR A 166 10.97 0.29 -10.54
N ASP A 167 10.79 1.11 -9.51
CA ASP A 167 11.85 1.45 -8.56
C ASP A 167 11.39 1.13 -7.15
N MET A 168 12.31 0.61 -6.34
CA MET A 168 12.08 0.24 -4.95
C MET A 168 13.28 0.61 -4.10
N SER A 169 13.01 0.86 -2.83
CA SER A 169 14.04 1.12 -1.83
C SER A 169 13.74 0.42 -0.51
N ILE A 170 14.81 0.15 0.25
CA ILE A 170 14.71 -0.29 1.65
C ILE A 170 14.73 0.96 2.53
N VAL A 171 13.63 1.20 3.22
CA VAL A 171 13.52 2.28 4.22
C VAL A 171 13.88 1.71 5.58
N VAL A 172 14.77 2.36 6.32
CA VAL A 172 15.14 2.00 7.69
C VAL A 172 14.72 3.11 8.64
N LYS A 173 14.08 2.74 9.75
CA LYS A 173 13.75 3.64 10.85
C LYS A 173 14.41 3.16 12.13
N GLU A 174 15.01 4.10 12.85
CA GLU A 174 15.67 3.86 14.14
C GLU A 174 14.74 4.18 15.31
N ASN A 175 15.02 3.58 16.46
CA ASN A 175 14.37 3.91 17.74
C ASN A 175 12.83 3.85 17.69
N VAL A 176 12.29 2.87 16.98
CA VAL A 176 10.86 2.71 16.78
C VAL A 176 10.23 1.97 17.96
N THR A 177 9.19 2.57 18.56
CA THR A 177 8.37 1.92 19.59
C THR A 177 7.00 1.58 19.02
N ILE A 178 6.58 0.32 19.15
CA ILE A 178 5.25 -0.15 18.76
C ILE A 178 4.52 -0.63 20.02
N PRO A 179 3.56 0.14 20.57
CA PRO A 179 2.72 -0.34 21.66
C PRO A 179 1.85 -1.54 21.24
N ALA A 180 1.45 -2.36 22.20
CA ALA A 180 0.60 -3.52 21.94
C ALA A 180 -0.74 -3.11 21.29
N GLY A 181 -1.10 -3.83 20.23
CA GLY A 181 -2.29 -3.54 19.42
C GLY A 181 -2.16 -2.30 18.52
N LYS A 182 -1.01 -1.62 18.52
CA LYS A 182 -0.71 -0.50 17.62
C LYS A 182 0.14 -0.95 16.45
N SER A 183 0.33 -0.05 15.50
CA SER A 183 1.13 -0.28 14.31
C SER A 183 2.04 0.90 14.01
N VAL A 184 3.04 0.68 13.19
CA VAL A 184 3.92 1.72 12.64
C VAL A 184 4.14 1.47 11.15
N VAL A 185 4.36 2.53 10.38
CA VAL A 185 4.66 2.45 8.96
C VAL A 185 6.15 2.75 8.70
N VAL A 186 6.80 1.85 7.96
CA VAL A 186 8.21 1.92 7.57
C VAL A 186 8.29 1.70 6.06
N GLY A 187 8.49 2.79 5.31
CA GLY A 187 8.38 2.75 3.85
C GLY A 187 6.98 2.37 3.37
N GLY A 188 6.87 1.28 2.60
CA GLY A 188 5.60 0.70 2.14
C GLY A 188 5.07 -0.42 3.06
N THR A 189 5.71 -0.67 4.20
CA THR A 189 5.37 -1.75 5.13
C THR A 189 4.71 -1.22 6.40
N VAL A 190 3.64 -1.87 6.85
CA VAL A 190 2.94 -1.64 8.11
C VAL A 190 3.23 -2.80 9.05
N TYR A 191 3.86 -2.50 10.19
CA TYR A 191 4.11 -3.46 11.26
C TYR A 191 3.08 -3.26 12.36
N GLN A 192 2.28 -4.27 12.64
CA GLN A 192 1.34 -4.28 13.76
C GLN A 192 1.83 -5.22 14.84
N TYR A 193 1.96 -4.73 16.06
CA TYR A 193 2.33 -5.57 17.19
C TYR A 193 1.07 -6.22 17.80
N TYR A 194 1.04 -7.55 17.79
CA TYR A 194 0.03 -8.37 18.46
C TYR A 194 0.66 -9.18 19.59
N ALA A 195 0.22 -8.90 20.82
CA ALA A 195 0.58 -9.67 22.01
C ALA A 195 -0.55 -10.65 22.32
N THR A 196 -0.33 -11.96 22.14
CA THR A 196 -1.33 -12.95 22.54
C THR A 196 -1.22 -13.18 24.04
N VAL A 197 -2.27 -12.84 24.79
CA VAL A 197 -2.42 -13.16 26.22
C VAL A 197 -3.15 -14.49 26.36
N GLY A 198 -2.49 -15.53 26.89
CA GLY A 198 -3.12 -16.81 27.21
C GLY A 198 -3.12 -17.03 28.73
N HIS A 199 -4.29 -17.09 29.38
CA HIS A 199 -4.44 -17.42 30.82
C HIS A 199 -3.33 -16.84 31.71
N GLU A 200 -3.14 -15.53 31.67
CA GLU A 200 -2.17 -14.78 32.49
C GLU A 200 -0.68 -15.15 32.28
N LYS A 201 -0.36 -15.94 31.25
CA LYS A 201 0.99 -16.17 30.75
C LYS A 201 1.11 -15.64 29.32
N LEU A 202 2.15 -14.86 29.08
CA LEU A 202 2.48 -14.33 27.76
C LEU A 202 2.81 -15.50 26.82
N ALA A 203 2.08 -15.65 25.72
CA ALA A 203 2.27 -16.78 24.83
C ALA A 203 3.26 -16.48 23.70
N ASN A 204 3.15 -15.32 23.03
CA ASN A 204 4.01 -14.92 21.90
C ASN A 204 3.92 -13.42 21.60
N HIS A 205 5.03 -12.79 21.19
CA HIS A 205 5.06 -11.44 20.67
C HIS A 205 5.18 -11.44 19.15
N ALA A 206 4.05 -11.29 18.45
CA ALA A 206 4.00 -11.40 17.00
C ALA A 206 3.92 -10.02 16.33
N LEU A 207 4.60 -9.87 15.20
CA LEU A 207 4.39 -8.78 14.25
C LEU A 207 3.53 -9.29 13.10
N HIS A 208 2.38 -8.65 12.86
CA HIS A 208 1.71 -8.75 11.58
C HIS A 208 2.35 -7.74 10.63
N VAL A 209 2.81 -8.23 9.47
CA VAL A 209 3.46 -7.40 8.46
C VAL A 209 2.51 -7.26 7.29
N LYS A 210 2.11 -6.03 6.96
CA LYS A 210 1.21 -5.73 5.85
C LYS A 210 1.81 -4.67 4.92
N THR A 211 1.27 -4.51 3.72
CA THR A 211 1.54 -3.30 2.91
C THR A 211 0.71 -2.11 3.38
N ILE A 212 1.06 -0.91 2.93
CA ILE A 212 0.27 0.31 3.15
C ILE A 212 -1.17 0.23 2.60
N ALA A 213 -1.43 -0.57 1.55
CA ALA A 213 -2.78 -0.86 1.09
C ALA A 213 -3.50 -1.87 2.01
N GLY A 214 -2.73 -2.76 2.66
CA GLY A 214 -3.23 -3.75 3.62
C GLY A 214 -3.04 -5.19 3.20
N THR A 215 -2.32 -5.47 2.11
CA THR A 215 -1.95 -6.84 1.75
C THR A 215 -1.20 -7.47 2.92
N ASP A 216 -1.78 -8.50 3.52
CA ASP A 216 -1.19 -9.22 4.64
C ASP A 216 -0.08 -10.13 4.12
N TRP A 217 1.10 -10.15 4.75
CA TRP A 217 2.20 -11.02 4.37
C TRP A 217 2.23 -12.35 5.11
N GLU A 218 1.33 -12.56 6.08
CA GLU A 218 1.29 -13.81 6.86
C GLU A 218 1.15 -15.05 5.96
N TRP A 219 0.40 -14.97 4.86
CA TRP A 219 0.24 -16.09 3.93
C TRP A 219 1.54 -16.49 3.21
N ALA A 220 2.48 -15.55 3.02
CA ALA A 220 3.71 -15.78 2.27
C ALA A 220 4.90 -16.11 3.19
N PHE A 221 5.00 -15.41 4.33
CA PHE A 221 6.20 -15.45 5.18
C PHE A 221 5.90 -15.79 6.65
N GLY A 222 4.63 -15.90 7.03
CA GLY A 222 4.20 -15.95 8.42
C GLY A 222 4.40 -14.61 9.15
N SER A 223 4.14 -14.61 10.45
CA SER A 223 4.35 -13.45 11.33
C SER A 223 5.67 -13.62 12.08
N PRO A 224 6.60 -12.64 12.06
CA PRO A 224 7.75 -12.66 12.95
C PRO A 224 7.29 -12.74 14.39
N VAL A 225 7.77 -13.73 15.12
CA VAL A 225 7.65 -13.76 16.57
C VAL A 225 8.95 -13.20 17.13
N LEU A 226 8.95 -12.54 18.29
CA LEU A 226 10.19 -12.12 18.97
C LEU A 226 10.13 -12.55 20.42
N SER A 227 11.28 -12.94 20.98
CA SER A 227 11.40 -13.29 22.40
C SER A 227 12.77 -12.92 22.95
N GLN A 228 12.80 -12.51 24.22
CA GLN A 228 14.04 -12.33 24.99
C GLN A 228 14.41 -13.55 25.83
N THR A 229 13.43 -14.41 26.17
CA THR A 229 13.60 -15.47 27.17
C THR A 229 13.56 -16.88 26.58
N GLU A 230 13.14 -17.04 25.33
CA GLU A 230 12.98 -18.34 24.67
C GLU A 230 14.07 -18.54 23.60
N PRO A 231 15.24 -19.10 23.94
CA PRO A 231 16.41 -19.17 23.07
C PRO A 231 16.25 -20.10 21.85
N SER A 232 15.16 -20.86 21.77
CA SER A 232 14.85 -21.76 20.63
C SER A 232 13.81 -21.20 19.67
N TRP A 233 13.27 -20.02 19.95
CA TRP A 233 12.35 -19.30 19.08
C TRP A 233 13.10 -18.15 18.39
N TRP A 234 12.39 -17.37 17.58
CA TRP A 234 12.90 -16.11 17.06
C TRP A 234 13.37 -15.23 18.23
N GLY A 235 14.65 -14.88 18.25
CA GLY A 235 15.22 -13.98 19.27
C GLY A 235 14.70 -12.55 19.14
N THR A 236 15.53 -11.58 19.48
CA THR A 236 15.16 -10.17 19.32
C THR A 236 15.40 -9.62 17.91
N ARG A 237 15.86 -10.45 16.97
CA ARG A 237 16.10 -10.08 15.57
C ARG A 237 15.24 -10.93 14.64
N PHE A 238 14.71 -10.32 13.58
CA PHE A 238 14.04 -11.04 12.50
C PHE A 238 14.50 -10.59 11.12
N THR A 239 14.40 -11.51 10.17
CA THR A 239 14.69 -11.28 8.75
C THR A 239 13.59 -11.95 7.91
N GLN A 240 12.69 -11.16 7.33
CA GLN A 240 11.70 -11.60 6.33
C GLN A 240 12.02 -10.90 5.01
N LEU A 241 12.99 -11.43 4.27
CA LEU A 241 13.61 -10.74 3.13
C LEU A 241 14.11 -9.36 3.58
N TYR A 242 13.64 -8.27 2.98
CA TYR A 242 14.05 -6.90 3.31
C TYR A 242 13.18 -6.23 4.39
N ASN A 243 12.17 -6.93 4.90
CA ASN A 243 11.47 -6.58 6.13
C ASN A 243 12.26 -7.18 7.30
N GLN A 244 13.09 -6.39 7.97
CA GLN A 244 14.02 -6.85 9.00
C GLN A 244 13.94 -5.93 10.21
N GLY A 245 14.41 -6.40 11.37
CA GLY A 245 14.50 -5.53 12.53
C GLY A 245 15.27 -6.15 13.68
N GLN A 246 15.80 -5.26 14.52
CA GLN A 246 16.46 -5.58 15.79
C GLN A 246 15.70 -4.90 16.93
N ALA A 247 15.00 -5.69 17.73
CA ALA A 247 14.41 -5.25 18.98
C ALA A 247 15.46 -5.17 20.08
N ARG A 248 15.39 -4.13 20.90
CA ARG A 248 16.08 -4.05 22.20
C ARG A 248 15.16 -4.41 23.36
N GLU A 249 13.86 -4.16 23.22
CA GLU A 249 12.86 -4.43 24.25
C GLU A 249 11.66 -5.15 23.63
N VAL A 250 11.25 -6.27 24.23
CA VAL A 250 10.06 -7.03 23.82
C VAL A 250 9.25 -7.32 25.08
N THR A 251 8.12 -6.63 25.27
CA THR A 251 7.26 -6.75 26.47
C THR A 251 5.80 -6.85 26.07
N PRO A 252 4.90 -7.36 26.95
CA PRO A 252 3.47 -7.44 26.64
C PRO A 252 2.85 -6.09 26.26
N GLN A 253 3.43 -4.98 26.70
CA GLN A 253 2.93 -3.63 26.49
C GLN A 253 3.46 -2.97 25.22
N LYS A 254 4.68 -3.32 24.77
CA LYS A 254 5.33 -2.71 23.61
C LYS A 254 6.51 -3.52 23.08
N MET A 255 6.87 -3.27 21.84
CA MET A 255 8.20 -3.58 21.29
C MET A 255 8.97 -2.29 21.04
N VAL A 256 10.27 -2.30 21.33
CA VAL A 256 11.18 -1.19 21.02
C VAL A 256 12.32 -1.72 20.15
N PHE A 257 12.44 -1.15 18.96
CA PHE A 257 13.45 -1.47 17.96
C PHE A 257 14.58 -0.46 18.01
N ASP A 258 15.82 -0.97 18.00
CA ASP A 258 16.98 -0.13 17.67
C ASP A 258 16.85 0.31 16.21
N TRP A 259 16.47 -0.61 15.33
CA TRP A 259 16.11 -0.34 13.95
C TRP A 259 15.10 -1.35 13.41
N ILE A 260 14.30 -0.90 12.44
CA ILE A 260 13.36 -1.72 11.67
C ILE A 260 13.34 -1.23 10.23
N SER A 261 13.29 -2.14 9.26
CA SER A 261 13.30 -1.84 7.84
C SER A 261 12.00 -2.28 7.16
N GLY A 262 11.64 -1.63 6.06
CA GLY A 262 10.53 -2.02 5.20
C GLY A 262 10.80 -1.59 3.77
N VAL A 263 10.21 -2.27 2.80
CA VAL A 263 10.38 -1.89 1.39
C VAL A 263 9.35 -0.85 0.97
N ARG A 264 9.75 0.10 0.12
CA ARG A 264 8.85 1.06 -0.52
C ARG A 264 8.98 0.91 -2.03
N MET A 265 7.85 0.75 -2.72
CA MET A 265 7.80 0.89 -4.17
C MET A 265 7.76 2.38 -4.50
N ASP A 266 8.89 2.91 -4.98
CA ASP A 266 9.06 4.33 -5.26
C ASP A 266 8.41 4.74 -6.58
N ARG A 267 8.42 3.86 -7.59
CA ARG A 267 7.89 4.15 -8.92
C ARG A 267 7.38 2.90 -9.62
N LEU A 268 6.28 3.03 -10.36
CA LEU A 268 5.91 2.09 -11.44
C LEU A 268 6.10 2.79 -12.78
N LEU A 269 6.74 2.11 -13.73
CA LEU A 269 6.84 2.52 -15.12
C LEU A 269 5.81 1.75 -15.94
N LEU A 270 4.91 2.49 -16.58
CA LEU A 270 3.81 1.99 -17.37
C LEU A 270 3.88 2.55 -18.80
N ALA A 271 3.23 1.90 -19.74
CA ALA A 271 3.14 2.36 -21.12
C ALA A 271 1.76 2.12 -21.73
N ASP A 272 1.22 3.12 -22.43
CA ASP A 272 -0.06 2.96 -23.14
C ASP A 272 0.11 2.35 -24.54
N GLU A 273 1.34 2.26 -25.05
CA GLU A 273 1.61 1.80 -26.41
C GLU A 273 2.73 0.77 -26.45
N LYS A 274 2.48 -0.34 -27.13
CA LYS A 274 3.49 -1.34 -27.47
C LYS A 274 3.97 -1.09 -28.89
N VAL A 275 5.24 -0.70 -29.02
CA VAL A 275 5.88 -0.35 -30.30
C VAL A 275 6.49 -1.58 -30.95
N PHE A 276 7.18 -2.41 -30.18
CA PHE A 276 7.79 -3.64 -30.68
C PHE A 276 7.92 -4.71 -29.59
N SER A 277 7.84 -5.98 -30.01
CA SER A 277 8.04 -7.13 -29.12
C SER A 277 8.53 -8.33 -29.94
N GLY A 278 9.79 -8.71 -29.80
CA GLY A 278 10.34 -9.90 -30.46
C GLY A 278 11.85 -9.81 -30.73
N LEU A 279 12.33 -10.68 -31.62
CA LEU A 279 13.72 -10.71 -32.05
C LEU A 279 14.01 -9.61 -33.08
N ALA A 280 15.05 -8.82 -32.83
CA ALA A 280 15.49 -7.73 -33.69
C ALA A 280 16.98 -7.84 -34.05
N SER A 281 17.32 -7.39 -35.25
CA SER A 281 18.67 -7.33 -35.79
C SER A 281 19.29 -5.94 -35.61
N ALA A 282 20.62 -5.87 -35.53
CA ALA A 282 21.32 -4.60 -35.59
C ALA A 282 20.95 -3.85 -36.88
N GLY A 283 20.61 -2.56 -36.73
CA GLY A 283 20.08 -1.71 -37.79
C GLY A 283 18.56 -1.53 -37.77
N ASP A 284 17.81 -2.41 -37.10
CA ASP A 284 16.35 -2.29 -36.97
C ASP A 284 15.96 -1.00 -36.23
N GLN A 285 14.86 -0.39 -36.68
CA GLN A 285 14.37 0.89 -36.18
C GLN A 285 12.85 0.89 -36.01
N TRP A 286 12.40 1.63 -35.00
CA TRP A 286 10.99 1.84 -34.70
C TRP A 286 10.75 3.31 -34.36
N THR A 287 9.49 3.74 -34.47
CA THR A 287 9.11 5.12 -34.15
C THR A 287 8.04 5.15 -33.06
N SER A 288 8.10 6.18 -32.21
CA SER A 288 7.07 6.50 -31.23
C SER A 288 7.04 8.02 -31.04
N GLY A 289 5.96 8.66 -31.47
CA GLY A 289 5.91 10.12 -31.55
C GLY A 289 7.01 10.68 -32.46
N ALA A 290 7.77 11.66 -31.97
CA ALA A 290 8.89 12.28 -32.71
C ALA A 290 10.21 11.50 -32.61
N ARG A 291 10.23 10.37 -31.89
CA ARG A 291 11.44 9.61 -31.57
C ARG A 291 11.61 8.42 -32.51
N THR A 292 12.85 8.19 -32.93
CA THR A 292 13.26 6.94 -33.58
C THR A 292 14.13 6.13 -32.63
N ILE A 293 13.74 4.89 -32.34
CA ILE A 293 14.50 3.94 -31.53
C ILE A 293 15.25 3.02 -32.49
N ARG A 294 16.57 2.94 -32.37
CA ARG A 294 17.44 2.10 -33.20
C ARG A 294 18.15 1.05 -32.36
N LEU A 295 18.10 -0.21 -32.77
CA LEU A 295 19.03 -1.24 -32.28
C LEU A 295 20.35 -1.08 -33.03
N ALA A 296 21.32 -0.39 -32.42
CA ALA A 296 22.58 -0.05 -33.06
C ALA A 296 23.55 -1.24 -33.15
N GLU A 297 23.48 -2.17 -32.19
CA GLU A 297 24.41 -3.30 -32.09
C GLU A 297 23.82 -4.46 -31.30
N VAL A 298 24.17 -5.69 -31.67
CA VAL A 298 23.89 -6.92 -30.93
C VAL A 298 25.21 -7.65 -30.70
N ASN A 299 25.55 -7.90 -29.43
CA ASN A 299 26.73 -8.68 -29.05
C ASN A 299 26.29 -9.83 -28.12
N ALA A 300 25.94 -10.96 -28.74
CA ALA A 300 25.44 -12.13 -28.02
C ALA A 300 26.50 -12.78 -27.11
N GLU A 301 27.79 -12.71 -27.47
CA GLU A 301 28.89 -13.23 -26.65
C GLU A 301 29.05 -12.45 -25.35
N ALA A 302 28.95 -11.11 -25.43
CA ALA A 302 28.92 -10.25 -24.25
C ALA A 302 27.55 -10.23 -23.56
N GLY A 303 26.51 -10.84 -24.15
CA GLY A 303 25.14 -10.80 -23.67
C GLY A 303 24.52 -9.39 -23.68
N THR A 304 24.92 -8.53 -24.61
CA THR A 304 24.51 -7.12 -24.65
C THR A 304 23.86 -6.69 -25.97
N ALA A 305 23.03 -5.66 -25.90
CA ALA A 305 22.41 -4.99 -27.05
C ALA A 305 22.49 -3.47 -26.86
N ARG A 306 22.85 -2.71 -27.90
CA ARG A 306 22.99 -1.26 -27.81
C ARG A 306 21.80 -0.56 -28.47
N ILE A 307 21.07 0.22 -27.68
CA ILE A 307 19.93 1.02 -28.11
C ILE A 307 20.34 2.48 -28.26
N GLU A 308 19.92 3.09 -29.35
CA GLU A 308 19.99 4.53 -29.55
C GLU A 308 18.58 5.11 -29.69
N VAL A 309 18.33 6.26 -29.08
CA VAL A 309 17.13 7.06 -29.33
C VAL A 309 17.56 8.30 -30.09
N ILE A 310 16.86 8.57 -31.19
CA ILE A 310 17.15 9.65 -32.13
C ILE A 310 15.97 10.62 -32.13
N GLU A 311 16.26 11.90 -31.91
CA GLU A 311 15.33 13.02 -31.99
C GLU A 311 15.95 14.10 -32.87
N ASP A 312 15.18 14.68 -33.80
CA ASP A 312 15.65 15.71 -34.74
C ASP A 312 16.96 15.34 -35.47
N GLY A 313 17.08 14.07 -35.84
CA GLY A 313 18.26 13.52 -36.52
C GLY A 313 19.51 13.34 -35.64
N LYS A 314 19.42 13.57 -34.32
CA LYS A 314 20.52 13.45 -33.37
C LYS A 314 20.30 12.30 -32.39
N VAL A 315 21.34 11.55 -32.09
CA VAL A 315 21.31 10.53 -31.02
C VAL A 315 21.25 11.24 -29.66
N VAL A 316 20.11 11.15 -28.98
CA VAL A 316 19.84 11.75 -27.66
C VAL A 316 19.97 10.76 -26.50
N LEU A 317 19.94 9.46 -26.81
CA LEU A 317 20.32 8.39 -25.89
C LEU A 317 21.18 7.38 -26.64
N ASN A 318 22.24 6.88 -26.00
CA ASN A 318 23.02 5.72 -26.44
C ASN A 318 23.26 4.83 -25.21
N ARG A 319 22.55 3.71 -25.12
CA ARG A 319 22.48 2.85 -23.93
C ARG A 319 22.78 1.40 -24.31
N THR A 320 23.81 0.83 -23.69
CA THR A 320 24.04 -0.62 -23.72
C THR A 320 23.17 -1.30 -22.67
N LEU A 321 22.38 -2.28 -23.10
CA LEU A 321 21.56 -3.16 -22.27
C LEU A 321 22.29 -4.48 -22.03
N GLY A 322 22.16 -5.03 -20.83
CA GLY A 322 22.83 -6.25 -20.40
C GLY A 322 24.19 -6.01 -19.73
N PRO A 323 24.92 -7.08 -19.36
CA PRO A 323 24.57 -8.48 -19.56
C PRO A 323 23.38 -8.93 -18.70
N VAL A 324 22.67 -9.97 -19.16
CA VAL A 324 21.55 -10.57 -18.42
C VAL A 324 22.08 -11.43 -17.27
N LYS A 325 21.67 -11.11 -16.04
CA LYS A 325 22.02 -11.85 -14.81
C LYS A 325 20.80 -12.55 -14.24
N ASN A 326 20.42 -13.69 -14.84
CA ASN A 326 19.16 -14.38 -14.54
C ASN A 326 18.98 -14.74 -13.05
N GLU A 327 20.07 -15.01 -12.35
CA GLU A 327 20.09 -15.35 -10.92
C GLU A 327 19.72 -14.18 -10.00
N LEU A 328 19.80 -12.95 -10.49
CA LEU A 328 19.46 -11.72 -9.77
C LEU A 328 18.09 -11.16 -10.15
N LEU A 329 17.51 -11.63 -11.26
CA LEU A 329 16.23 -11.12 -11.76
C LEU A 329 15.03 -11.82 -11.08
N ILE A 330 13.91 -11.12 -10.87
CA ILE A 330 13.67 -9.70 -11.18
C ILE A 330 14.06 -8.74 -10.06
N GLU A 331 14.54 -9.27 -8.93
CA GLU A 331 14.54 -8.54 -7.65
C GLU A 331 15.60 -7.43 -7.62
N ASP A 332 16.81 -7.73 -8.09
CA ASP A 332 17.98 -6.86 -8.00
C ASP A 332 17.87 -5.62 -8.90
N HIS A 333 17.99 -4.45 -8.29
CA HIS A 333 17.86 -3.15 -8.92
C HIS A 333 18.86 -2.97 -10.05
N ASP A 334 20.15 -3.21 -9.79
CA ASP A 334 21.20 -2.95 -10.77
C ASP A 334 21.12 -3.92 -11.95
N ALA A 335 20.88 -5.21 -11.70
CA ALA A 335 20.68 -6.21 -12.75
C ALA A 335 19.46 -5.89 -13.61
N ARG A 336 18.34 -5.47 -13.00
CA ARG A 336 17.13 -5.07 -13.73
C ARG A 336 17.33 -3.80 -14.53
N LYS A 337 17.92 -2.75 -13.94
CA LYS A 337 18.20 -1.47 -14.62
C LYS A 337 19.28 -1.57 -15.70
N ALA A 338 20.13 -2.59 -15.65
CA ALA A 338 21.02 -2.90 -16.76
C ALA A 338 20.26 -3.35 -18.02
N LEU A 339 19.03 -3.87 -17.90
CA LEU A 339 18.24 -4.33 -19.03
C LEU A 339 17.30 -3.29 -19.62
N VAL A 340 17.11 -2.15 -18.96
CA VAL A 340 16.10 -1.14 -19.30
C VAL A 340 16.75 0.12 -19.88
N PHE A 341 16.08 0.74 -20.86
CA PHE A 341 16.30 2.12 -21.24
C PHE A 341 15.02 2.94 -21.09
N GLU A 342 15.18 4.22 -20.77
CA GLU A 342 14.10 5.21 -20.68
C GLU A 342 14.60 6.53 -21.31
N HIS A 343 13.77 7.18 -22.14
CA HIS A 343 14.03 8.53 -22.64
C HIS A 343 12.72 9.22 -23.03
N GLY A 344 12.36 10.32 -22.35
CA GLY A 344 11.08 10.99 -22.60
C GLY A 344 9.90 10.04 -22.33
N ASP A 345 9.05 9.85 -23.34
CA ASP A 345 7.88 8.95 -23.30
C ASP A 345 8.12 7.60 -24.00
N VAL A 346 9.38 7.20 -24.20
CA VAL A 346 9.74 5.86 -24.68
C VAL A 346 10.57 5.11 -23.65
N ALA A 347 10.30 3.82 -23.53
CA ALA A 347 11.10 2.91 -22.74
C ALA A 347 11.09 1.53 -23.38
N GLY A 348 12.05 0.71 -23.01
CA GLY A 348 12.09 -0.67 -23.44
C GLY A 348 13.14 -1.44 -22.70
N PHE A 349 13.19 -2.73 -22.95
CA PHE A 349 14.15 -3.61 -22.31
C PHE A 349 14.61 -4.75 -23.20
N LEU A 350 15.83 -5.23 -22.91
CA LEU A 350 16.32 -6.52 -23.36
C LEU A 350 15.61 -7.61 -22.55
N SER A 351 14.76 -8.38 -23.22
CA SER A 351 13.94 -9.41 -22.57
C SER A 351 14.81 -10.59 -22.14
N PRO A 352 14.87 -10.95 -20.84
CA PRO A 352 15.62 -12.12 -20.40
C PRO A 352 14.92 -13.44 -20.77
N TRP A 353 13.65 -13.40 -21.18
CA TRP A 353 12.84 -14.58 -21.52
C TRP A 353 12.21 -14.51 -22.93
N PRO A 354 11.90 -15.66 -23.55
CA PRO A 354 12.34 -17.01 -23.17
C PRO A 354 13.86 -17.20 -23.32
N GLU A 355 14.48 -16.43 -24.21
CA GLU A 355 15.93 -16.28 -24.36
C GLU A 355 16.23 -14.82 -24.78
N PRO A 356 17.32 -14.20 -24.30
CA PRO A 356 17.65 -12.81 -24.61
C PRO A 356 18.25 -12.62 -26.00
N PHE A 357 18.89 -13.66 -26.56
CA PHE A 357 19.47 -13.66 -27.88
C PHE A 357 19.18 -14.97 -28.59
N LYS A 358 18.89 -14.88 -29.89
CA LYS A 358 18.68 -16.04 -30.76
C LYS A 358 19.09 -15.70 -32.18
N ASP A 359 19.85 -16.56 -32.85
CA ASP A 359 20.22 -16.42 -34.26
C ASP A 359 20.84 -15.04 -34.61
N GLY A 360 21.70 -14.52 -33.73
CA GLY A 360 22.34 -13.21 -33.89
C GLY A 360 21.42 -12.00 -33.66
N LYS A 361 20.21 -12.22 -33.15
CA LYS A 361 19.21 -11.19 -32.84
C LYS A 361 19.04 -11.03 -31.34
N ALA A 362 18.68 -9.82 -30.91
CA ALA A 362 18.32 -9.52 -29.52
C ALA A 362 16.79 -9.56 -29.36
N ASN A 363 16.31 -10.12 -28.25
CA ASN A 363 14.89 -10.14 -27.91
C ASN A 363 14.53 -8.85 -27.16
N LEU A 364 13.80 -7.95 -27.81
CA LEU A 364 13.47 -6.63 -27.27
C LEU A 364 11.97 -6.46 -27.06
N LYS A 365 11.63 -5.68 -26.03
CA LYS A 365 10.31 -5.08 -25.87
C LYS A 365 10.48 -3.56 -25.85
N ILE A 366 9.73 -2.85 -26.71
CA ILE A 366 9.80 -1.40 -26.85
C ILE A 366 8.40 -0.84 -26.72
N TYR A 367 8.27 0.21 -25.94
CA TYR A 367 7.02 0.85 -25.58
C TYR A 367 7.09 2.37 -25.79
N GLY A 368 5.94 2.94 -26.11
CA GLY A 368 5.71 4.37 -26.28
C GLY A 368 4.65 4.88 -25.31
N LYS A 369 4.51 6.20 -25.22
CA LYS A 369 3.62 6.88 -24.28
C LYS A 369 3.83 6.37 -22.85
N THR A 370 5.09 6.26 -22.46
CA THR A 370 5.45 5.78 -21.12
C THR A 370 5.16 6.86 -20.09
N PHE A 371 4.64 6.45 -18.94
CA PHE A 371 4.37 7.34 -17.81
C PHE A 371 4.72 6.64 -16.50
N SER A 372 4.91 7.44 -15.46
CA SER A 372 5.31 6.94 -14.15
C SER A 372 4.27 7.24 -13.09
N LEU A 373 4.03 6.25 -12.23
CA LEU A 373 3.29 6.41 -10.98
C LEU A 373 4.32 6.49 -9.85
N ASN A 374 4.56 7.71 -9.34
CA ASN A 374 5.61 7.98 -8.36
C ASN A 374 5.02 8.10 -6.94
N TYR A 375 5.68 7.48 -5.97
CA TYR A 375 5.23 7.47 -4.58
C TYR A 375 5.10 8.88 -3.99
N GLY A 376 3.93 9.19 -3.45
CA GLY A 376 3.59 10.48 -2.81
C GLY A 376 3.42 11.65 -3.77
N GLN A 377 3.57 11.46 -5.08
CA GLN A 377 3.38 12.51 -6.08
C GLN A 377 1.94 12.61 -6.55
N ASP A 378 1.62 13.74 -7.18
CA ASP A 378 0.31 13.95 -7.80
C ASP A 378 0.08 12.94 -8.93
N TYR A 379 -1.13 12.41 -8.98
CA TYR A 379 -1.58 11.65 -10.14
C TYR A 379 -1.79 12.63 -11.29
N ALA A 380 -0.92 12.60 -12.29
CA ALA A 380 -0.88 13.64 -13.33
C ALA A 380 -2.23 13.90 -14.05
N PRO A 381 -3.07 12.89 -14.35
CA PRO A 381 -4.40 13.13 -14.92
C PRO A 381 -5.42 13.76 -13.96
N ASP A 382 -5.20 13.68 -12.64
CA ASP A 382 -6.10 14.21 -11.62
C ASP A 382 -5.36 14.54 -10.31
N ALA A 383 -4.84 15.77 -10.22
CA ALA A 383 -4.00 16.24 -9.11
C ALA A 383 -4.72 16.34 -7.75
N ARG A 384 -6.04 16.05 -7.69
CA ARG A 384 -6.78 15.86 -6.43
C ARG A 384 -6.31 14.61 -5.68
N PHE A 385 -5.63 13.70 -6.37
CA PHE A 385 -5.16 12.42 -5.84
C PHE A 385 -3.64 12.32 -5.85
N ALA A 386 -3.09 11.72 -4.79
CA ALA A 386 -1.69 11.33 -4.70
C ALA A 386 -1.52 9.82 -4.96
N VAL A 387 -0.39 9.45 -5.54
CA VAL A 387 -0.07 8.10 -6.01
C VAL A 387 0.77 7.35 -4.99
N TYR A 388 0.42 6.09 -4.71
CA TYR A 388 1.20 5.23 -3.83
C TYR A 388 1.30 3.81 -4.40
N PRO A 389 2.39 3.48 -5.12
CA PRO A 389 2.64 2.13 -5.57
C PRO A 389 2.81 1.14 -4.41
N VAL A 390 2.41 -0.10 -4.64
CA VAL A 390 2.42 -1.17 -3.63
C VAL A 390 3.13 -2.38 -4.19
N GLY A 391 4.08 -2.96 -3.44
CA GLY A 391 4.86 -4.11 -3.90
C GLY A 391 5.23 -5.06 -2.77
N CYS A 392 5.62 -6.28 -3.13
CA CYS A 392 6.27 -7.17 -2.18
C CYS A 392 7.77 -6.86 -2.06
N PRO A 393 8.44 -7.36 -1.00
CA PRO A 393 9.88 -7.21 -0.85
C PRO A 393 10.72 -7.73 -2.02
N THR A 394 10.21 -8.67 -2.83
CA THR A 394 10.92 -9.22 -3.99
C THR A 394 10.66 -8.50 -5.31
N GLY A 395 9.95 -7.35 -5.31
CA GLY A 395 9.76 -6.57 -6.54
C GLY A 395 8.56 -6.91 -7.40
N HIS A 396 7.68 -7.82 -6.95
CA HIS A 396 6.37 -7.98 -7.59
C HIS A 396 5.49 -6.79 -7.22
N ASN A 397 4.87 -6.17 -8.22
CA ASN A 397 3.86 -5.14 -7.98
C ASN A 397 2.60 -5.79 -7.41
N PHE A 398 1.90 -5.08 -6.53
CA PHE A 398 0.62 -5.46 -5.94
C PHE A 398 -0.41 -4.35 -6.15
N GLY A 399 -0.23 -3.63 -7.26
CA GLY A 399 -0.99 -2.47 -7.67
C GLY A 399 -0.56 -1.17 -7.03
N PHE A 400 -1.48 -0.21 -7.02
CA PHE A 400 -1.23 1.16 -6.57
C PHE A 400 -2.49 1.77 -5.99
N MET A 401 -2.30 2.73 -5.09
CA MET A 401 -3.37 3.53 -4.53
C MET A 401 -3.40 4.92 -5.17
N LEU A 402 -4.60 5.44 -5.43
CA LEU A 402 -4.84 6.86 -5.68
C LEU A 402 -5.65 7.43 -4.53
N VAL A 403 -5.05 8.34 -3.77
CA VAL A 403 -5.52 8.75 -2.44
C VAL A 403 -5.91 10.22 -2.45
N ASN A 404 -7.10 10.57 -1.95
CA ASN A 404 -7.55 11.97 -1.93
C ASN A 404 -6.63 12.84 -1.07
N LYS A 405 -6.19 13.99 -1.60
CA LYS A 405 -5.30 14.92 -0.88
C LYS A 405 -6.05 15.88 0.03
N GLU A 406 -7.28 16.21 -0.31
CA GLU A 406 -8.09 17.22 0.39
C GLU A 406 -9.32 16.59 1.04
N GLU A 407 -9.86 17.28 2.05
CA GLU A 407 -11.10 16.90 2.70
C GLU A 407 -12.27 17.00 1.71
N ILE A 408 -13.11 15.97 1.67
CA ILE A 408 -14.30 15.93 0.83
C ILE A 408 -15.51 16.18 1.72
N ARG A 409 -16.36 17.13 1.34
CA ARG A 409 -17.61 17.45 2.04
C ARG A 409 -18.81 17.25 1.13
N LEU A 410 -19.79 16.48 1.58
CA LEU A 410 -20.98 16.10 0.82
C LEU A 410 -22.26 16.40 1.60
N LYS A 411 -23.08 17.31 1.07
CA LYS A 411 -24.45 17.54 1.53
C LYS A 411 -25.38 16.45 0.99
N PRO A 412 -26.57 16.25 1.60
CA PRO A 412 -27.62 15.45 0.98
C PRO A 412 -27.93 15.93 -0.44
N GLY A 413 -28.02 15.00 -1.38
CA GLY A 413 -28.16 15.24 -2.82
C GLY A 413 -26.86 15.53 -3.58
N ALA A 414 -25.71 15.59 -2.90
CA ALA A 414 -24.40 15.82 -3.52
C ALA A 414 -23.66 14.50 -3.80
N ALA A 415 -22.72 14.55 -4.74
CA ALA A 415 -21.84 13.44 -5.06
C ALA A 415 -20.40 13.92 -5.26
N PHE A 416 -19.43 13.08 -4.87
CA PHE A 416 -18.01 13.27 -5.17
C PHE A 416 -17.60 12.32 -6.29
N SER A 417 -16.91 12.84 -7.30
CA SER A 417 -16.31 12.03 -8.35
C SER A 417 -14.90 11.60 -7.95
N GLY A 418 -14.65 10.30 -7.99
CA GLY A 418 -13.33 9.68 -7.86
C GLY A 418 -12.35 10.14 -8.96
N PRO A 419 -11.13 9.57 -8.99
CA PRO A 419 -10.10 9.99 -9.94
C PRO A 419 -10.61 9.83 -11.38
N GLU A 420 -10.40 10.86 -12.21
CA GLU A 420 -10.87 10.94 -13.60
C GLU A 420 -12.39 10.68 -13.79
N GLY A 421 -13.18 10.82 -12.73
CA GLY A 421 -14.62 10.52 -12.73
C GLY A 421 -14.94 9.03 -12.89
N TYR A 422 -14.00 8.14 -12.54
CA TYR A 422 -14.12 6.69 -12.74
C TYR A 422 -15.23 6.03 -11.90
N PHE A 423 -15.49 6.57 -10.72
CA PHE A 423 -16.63 6.23 -9.87
C PHE A 423 -17.14 7.47 -9.13
N LYS A 424 -18.30 7.36 -8.48
CA LYS A 424 -18.88 8.40 -7.63
C LYS A 424 -19.30 7.85 -6.28
N VAL A 425 -19.27 8.72 -5.28
CA VAL A 425 -19.85 8.50 -3.95
C VAL A 425 -20.93 9.54 -3.77
N ALA A 426 -22.18 9.12 -3.61
CA ALA A 426 -23.33 10.01 -3.56
C ALA A 426 -24.09 9.84 -2.25
N VAL A 427 -24.36 10.98 -1.59
CA VAL A 427 -25.07 11.02 -0.30
C VAL A 427 -26.50 11.45 -0.56
N ASP A 428 -27.46 10.58 -0.29
CA ASP A 428 -28.87 10.84 -0.56
C ASP A 428 -29.56 11.48 0.66
N ARG A 429 -29.24 11.01 1.89
CA ARG A 429 -29.89 11.47 3.12
C ARG A 429 -28.98 11.38 4.35
N ILE A 430 -29.08 12.40 5.19
CA ILE A 430 -28.47 12.48 6.52
C ILE A 430 -29.58 12.81 7.52
N ASP A 431 -29.66 12.03 8.60
CA ASP A 431 -30.59 12.25 9.70
C ASP A 431 -29.78 12.41 11.01
N GLY A 432 -29.70 13.65 11.51
CA GLY A 432 -28.87 13.99 12.66
C GLY A 432 -27.38 13.79 12.37
N ASP A 433 -26.74 12.90 13.14
CA ASP A 433 -25.33 12.54 13.01
C ASP A 433 -25.09 11.27 12.16
N LYS A 434 -26.13 10.78 11.45
CA LYS A 434 -26.08 9.52 10.70
C LYS A 434 -26.41 9.71 9.23
N VAL A 435 -25.68 9.02 8.37
CA VAL A 435 -26.02 8.85 6.96
C VAL A 435 -27.01 7.71 6.84
N THR A 436 -28.22 7.99 6.36
CA THR A 436 -29.31 7.00 6.28
C THR A 436 -29.59 6.53 4.87
N ALA A 437 -29.13 7.27 3.86
CA ALA A 437 -29.14 6.79 2.47
C ALA A 437 -27.94 7.34 1.70
N TRP A 438 -27.22 6.45 1.02
CA TRP A 438 -26.08 6.78 0.16
C TRP A 438 -25.74 5.59 -0.73
N HIS A 439 -24.91 5.80 -1.75
CA HIS A 439 -24.54 4.78 -2.71
C HIS A 439 -23.24 5.13 -3.44
N VAL A 440 -22.76 4.16 -4.22
CA VAL A 440 -21.67 4.36 -5.18
C VAL A 440 -22.14 4.05 -6.59
N GLU A 441 -21.55 4.76 -7.56
CA GLU A 441 -21.83 4.59 -8.99
C GLU A 441 -20.52 4.43 -9.76
N ASP A 442 -20.52 3.62 -10.82
CA ASP A 442 -19.42 3.63 -11.79
C ASP A 442 -19.61 4.74 -12.84
N LYS A 443 -18.59 4.97 -13.67
CA LYS A 443 -18.62 5.97 -14.76
C LYS A 443 -19.75 5.77 -15.78
N LYS A 444 -20.34 4.56 -15.86
CA LYS A 444 -21.46 4.24 -16.76
C LYS A 444 -22.82 4.45 -16.10
N GLY A 445 -22.85 4.82 -14.82
CA GLY A 445 -24.08 5.04 -14.05
C GLY A 445 -24.66 3.77 -13.42
N ASN A 446 -23.93 2.65 -13.43
CA ASN A 446 -24.39 1.48 -12.65
C ASN A 446 -24.19 1.79 -11.17
N ARG A 447 -25.25 1.57 -10.39
CA ARG A 447 -25.34 1.97 -8.98
C ARG A 447 -25.36 0.76 -8.06
N SER A 448 -24.74 0.89 -6.88
CA SER A 448 -24.93 -0.07 -5.78
C SER A 448 -26.36 -0.04 -5.21
N VAL A 449 -26.71 -0.98 -4.35
CA VAL A 449 -27.88 -0.80 -3.47
C VAL A 449 -27.68 0.42 -2.55
N ASN A 450 -28.73 0.84 -1.84
CA ASN A 450 -28.57 1.80 -0.74
C ASN A 450 -27.65 1.19 0.33
N LEU A 451 -26.61 1.92 0.70
CA LEU A 451 -25.56 1.50 1.63
C LEU A 451 -25.75 2.09 3.05
N GLY A 452 -26.72 2.99 3.24
CA GLY A 452 -27.09 3.51 4.55
C GLY A 452 -27.97 2.54 5.33
N GLY A 453 -27.85 2.53 6.66
CA GLY A 453 -28.69 1.69 7.53
C GLY A 453 -28.35 1.80 9.01
N ALA A 454 -29.10 1.09 9.87
CA ALA A 454 -28.94 1.18 11.33
C ALA A 454 -27.52 0.83 11.81
N ASP A 455 -26.82 -0.05 11.08
CA ASP A 455 -25.47 -0.50 11.41
C ASP A 455 -24.35 0.20 10.62
N VAL A 456 -24.69 1.01 9.60
CA VAL A 456 -23.77 1.79 8.76
C VAL A 456 -24.26 3.23 8.76
N ALA A 457 -23.77 4.00 9.74
CA ALA A 457 -24.18 5.39 9.98
C ALA A 457 -23.23 6.43 9.34
N ASN A 458 -22.21 5.98 8.62
CA ASN A 458 -21.24 6.80 7.91
C ASN A 458 -21.14 6.33 6.44
N VAL A 459 -20.14 6.81 5.70
CA VAL A 459 -19.88 6.36 4.31
C VAL A 459 -18.61 5.52 4.20
N ASP A 460 -18.14 4.92 5.30
CA ASP A 460 -16.99 4.02 5.24
C ASP A 460 -17.32 2.83 4.31
N LEU A 461 -16.39 2.47 3.45
CA LEU A 461 -16.62 1.58 2.31
C LEU A 461 -15.46 0.61 2.14
N VAL A 462 -15.79 -0.63 1.80
CA VAL A 462 -14.88 -1.58 1.17
C VAL A 462 -15.57 -2.05 -0.11
N LEU A 463 -15.04 -1.67 -1.26
CA LEU A 463 -15.52 -2.09 -2.56
C LEU A 463 -14.46 -2.97 -3.24
N GLY A 464 -14.87 -4.13 -3.74
CA GLY A 464 -14.06 -5.01 -4.59
C GLY A 464 -13.78 -6.39 -3.99
N GLN A 465 -13.16 -7.24 -4.81
CA GLN A 465 -12.81 -8.64 -4.53
C GLN A 465 -11.32 -8.93 -4.71
N GLY A 466 -10.50 -7.89 -4.83
CA GLY A 466 -9.05 -8.01 -4.88
C GLY A 466 -8.47 -8.58 -3.59
N ARG A 467 -7.15 -8.79 -3.55
CA ARG A 467 -6.50 -9.37 -2.38
C ARG A 467 -6.68 -8.51 -1.12
N VAL A 468 -6.62 -7.19 -1.24
CA VAL A 468 -6.80 -6.28 -0.11
C VAL A 468 -8.28 -6.24 0.29
N THR A 469 -9.17 -5.92 -0.65
CA THR A 469 -10.58 -5.63 -0.35
C THR A 469 -11.42 -6.91 -0.15
N GLY A 470 -11.08 -7.99 -0.83
CA GLY A 470 -11.73 -9.30 -0.79
C GLY A 470 -11.04 -10.36 0.08
N GLN A 471 -9.91 -10.06 0.73
CA GLN A 471 -9.29 -11.00 1.68
C GLN A 471 -8.74 -10.29 2.91
N ALA A 472 -7.78 -9.38 2.76
CA ALA A 472 -7.03 -8.86 3.90
C ALA A 472 -7.88 -7.97 4.83
N ILE A 473 -8.66 -7.04 4.28
CA ILE A 473 -9.61 -6.23 5.07
C ILE A 473 -10.75 -7.10 5.58
N LEU A 474 -11.22 -8.08 4.79
CA LEU A 474 -12.25 -9.03 5.24
C LEU A 474 -11.78 -9.89 6.43
N LYS A 475 -10.49 -10.24 6.53
CA LYS A 475 -9.94 -10.92 7.69
C LYS A 475 -10.11 -10.08 8.96
N ASP A 476 -9.90 -8.77 8.86
CA ASP A 476 -9.90 -7.86 10.02
C ASP A 476 -11.33 -7.44 10.43
N VAL A 477 -12.22 -7.14 9.47
CA VAL A 477 -13.57 -6.57 9.73
C VAL A 477 -14.73 -7.33 9.04
N GLY A 478 -14.43 -8.40 8.31
CA GLY A 478 -15.32 -8.97 7.28
C GLY A 478 -16.46 -9.86 7.74
N ARG A 479 -16.35 -10.60 8.85
CA ARG A 479 -17.45 -11.50 9.28
C ARG A 479 -18.73 -10.72 9.59
N ALA A 480 -18.57 -9.62 10.34
CA ALA A 480 -19.69 -8.74 10.66
C ALA A 480 -20.14 -7.94 9.41
N MET A 481 -19.21 -7.56 8.53
CA MET A 481 -19.50 -6.79 7.32
C MET A 481 -20.30 -7.58 6.26
N LEU A 482 -19.92 -8.82 6.00
CA LEU A 482 -20.62 -9.71 5.05
C LEU A 482 -22.05 -10.01 5.52
N ALA A 483 -22.22 -10.29 6.81
CA ALA A 483 -23.55 -10.56 7.39
C ALA A 483 -24.50 -9.38 7.19
N ARG A 484 -24.06 -8.14 7.47
CA ARG A 484 -24.86 -6.93 7.24
C ARG A 484 -25.22 -6.73 5.78
N THR A 485 -24.26 -6.93 4.87
CA THR A 485 -24.46 -6.72 3.44
C THR A 485 -25.52 -7.66 2.88
N TYR A 486 -25.47 -8.95 3.25
CA TYR A 486 -26.49 -9.90 2.83
C TYR A 486 -27.87 -9.56 3.42
N GLN A 487 -27.91 -9.09 4.66
CA GLN A 487 -29.16 -8.65 5.29
C GLN A 487 -29.77 -7.44 4.53
N SER A 488 -28.96 -6.43 4.18
CA SER A 488 -29.43 -5.28 3.40
C SER A 488 -29.91 -5.65 1.99
N ILE A 489 -29.27 -6.62 1.33
CA ILE A 489 -29.73 -7.15 0.02
C ILE A 489 -31.08 -7.84 0.15
N VAL A 490 -31.28 -8.63 1.22
CA VAL A 490 -32.55 -9.31 1.53
C VAL A 490 -33.67 -8.31 1.81
N GLU A 491 -33.39 -7.31 2.65
CA GLU A 491 -34.34 -6.24 2.96
C GLU A 491 -34.74 -5.45 1.70
N ALA A 492 -33.77 -5.19 0.82
CA ALA A 492 -34.01 -4.51 -0.46
C ALA A 492 -34.73 -5.38 -1.50
N SER A 493 -34.62 -6.72 -1.43
CA SER A 493 -35.28 -7.65 -2.36
C SER A 493 -36.69 -8.05 -1.93
N GLY A 494 -37.13 -7.64 -0.73
CA GLY A 494 -38.45 -7.98 -0.19
C GLY A 494 -38.60 -9.45 0.21
N GLN A 495 -37.51 -10.21 0.30
CA GLN A 495 -37.53 -11.60 0.75
C GLN A 495 -37.43 -11.66 2.29
N THR A 496 -38.38 -12.29 2.97
CA THR A 496 -38.28 -12.54 4.42
C THR A 496 -37.30 -13.68 4.69
N VAL A 497 -36.21 -13.41 5.41
CA VAL A 497 -35.37 -14.46 5.99
C VAL A 497 -36.06 -15.01 7.23
N ALA A 498 -36.28 -16.33 7.25
CA ALA A 498 -36.64 -17.05 8.46
C ALA A 498 -35.56 -16.78 9.52
N ALA A 499 -35.95 -16.12 10.61
CA ALA A 499 -35.08 -15.85 11.74
C ALA A 499 -34.48 -17.17 12.23
N ASN A 500 -33.16 -17.28 12.18
CA ASN A 500 -32.44 -18.39 12.80
C ASN A 500 -32.41 -18.12 14.31
N THR A 501 -33.55 -18.25 14.97
CA THR A 501 -33.63 -18.25 16.44
C THR A 501 -32.95 -19.52 16.92
N GLY A 502 -31.87 -19.34 17.69
CA GLY A 502 -31.00 -20.41 18.16
C GLY A 502 -31.77 -21.63 18.66
N ALA A 503 -31.63 -22.74 17.95
CA ALA A 503 -31.98 -24.05 18.45
C ALA A 503 -30.74 -24.65 19.15
N LYS A 504 -30.95 -25.13 20.38
CA LYS A 504 -30.00 -25.92 21.18
C LYS A 504 -29.32 -27.01 20.33
N PRO A 505 -28.06 -27.38 20.63
CA PRO A 505 -27.40 -28.46 19.93
C PRO A 505 -28.12 -29.78 20.26
N ALA A 506 -28.76 -30.37 19.25
CA ALA A 506 -29.24 -31.74 19.32
C ALA A 506 -28.05 -32.70 19.18
N THR A 507 -28.05 -33.72 20.02
CA THR A 507 -27.08 -34.81 20.05
C THR A 507 -27.00 -35.54 18.72
N HIS A 508 -25.77 -35.82 18.27
CA HIS A 508 -25.47 -36.61 17.09
C HIS A 508 -26.09 -38.01 17.19
N GLU A 509 -26.94 -38.35 16.22
CA GLU A 509 -27.15 -39.73 15.81
C GLU A 509 -27.06 -39.79 14.28
N ALA A 510 -26.18 -40.67 13.80
CA ALA A 510 -25.84 -40.80 12.39
C ALA A 510 -26.97 -41.50 11.64
N ALA A 511 -27.53 -40.84 10.63
CA ALA A 511 -28.33 -41.49 9.60
C ALA A 511 -27.92 -40.94 8.23
N GLN A 512 -27.32 -41.84 7.42
CA GLN A 512 -27.06 -41.61 6.01
C GLN A 512 -28.39 -41.45 5.26
N SER A 513 -28.50 -40.40 4.45
CA SER A 513 -29.44 -40.36 3.33
C SER A 513 -28.82 -39.54 2.21
N ALA A 514 -28.74 -40.16 1.04
CA ALA A 514 -28.19 -39.59 -0.17
C ALA A 514 -29.07 -38.44 -0.67
N VAL A 515 -28.48 -37.26 -0.82
CA VAL A 515 -29.03 -36.16 -1.61
C VAL A 515 -27.97 -35.76 -2.62
N VAL A 516 -28.25 -36.05 -3.90
CA VAL A 516 -27.48 -35.54 -5.04
C VAL A 516 -27.79 -34.05 -5.15
N ALA A 517 -26.87 -33.20 -4.71
CA ALA A 517 -26.92 -31.76 -4.90
C ALA A 517 -25.85 -31.37 -5.93
N GLY A 518 -26.28 -30.93 -7.12
CA GLY A 518 -25.39 -30.37 -8.13
C GLY A 518 -24.75 -29.07 -7.61
N LEU A 519 -23.44 -28.98 -7.75
CA LEU A 519 -22.67 -27.78 -7.43
C LEU A 519 -23.03 -26.67 -8.42
N SER A 520 -23.29 -25.45 -7.91
CA SER A 520 -23.50 -24.28 -8.77
C SER A 520 -22.19 -23.91 -9.50
N PRO A 521 -22.27 -23.26 -10.68
CA PRO A 521 -21.10 -22.84 -11.45
C PRO A 521 -20.11 -21.98 -10.64
N GLY A 522 -20.60 -21.17 -9.70
CA GLY A 522 -19.78 -20.36 -8.79
C GLY A 522 -19.01 -21.18 -7.75
N MET A 523 -19.57 -22.30 -7.27
CA MET A 523 -18.85 -23.23 -6.39
C MET A 523 -17.81 -24.05 -7.15
N LEU A 524 -18.08 -24.42 -8.40
CA LEU A 524 -17.10 -25.10 -9.26
C LEU A 524 -15.89 -24.20 -9.58
N ALA A 525 -16.11 -22.90 -9.79
CA ALA A 525 -15.04 -21.92 -9.92
C ALA A 525 -14.24 -21.75 -8.61
N GLY A 526 -14.93 -21.70 -7.46
CA GLY A 526 -14.29 -21.60 -6.14
C GLY A 526 -13.40 -22.80 -5.78
N PHE A 527 -13.87 -24.03 -6.04
CA PHE A 527 -13.07 -25.25 -5.84
C PHE A 527 -11.93 -25.38 -6.85
N GLY A 528 -12.12 -24.94 -8.10
CA GLY A 528 -11.06 -24.92 -9.11
C GLY A 528 -9.90 -23.99 -8.74
N ILE A 529 -10.19 -22.83 -8.15
CA ILE A 529 -9.18 -21.87 -7.68
C ILE A 529 -8.43 -22.42 -6.45
N LEU A 530 -9.14 -23.08 -5.53
CA LEU A 530 -8.51 -23.70 -4.36
C LEU A 530 -7.58 -24.86 -4.76
N LEU A 531 -7.97 -25.67 -5.75
CA LEU A 531 -7.14 -26.77 -6.27
C LEU A 531 -5.89 -26.26 -7.00
N LEU A 532 -6.02 -25.19 -7.80
CA LEU A 532 -4.88 -24.56 -8.49
C LEU A 532 -3.90 -23.90 -7.51
N GLY A 533 -4.40 -23.31 -6.42
CA GLY A 533 -3.58 -22.78 -5.32
C GLY A 533 -2.76 -23.87 -4.63
N CYS A 534 -3.37 -25.02 -4.34
CA CYS A 534 -2.67 -26.18 -3.76
C CYS A 534 -1.62 -26.79 -4.72
N ILE A 535 -1.90 -26.82 -6.02
CA ILE A 535 -0.96 -27.31 -7.04
C ILE A 535 0.23 -26.33 -7.21
N GLY A 536 -0.01 -25.02 -7.17
CA GLY A 536 1.05 -24.00 -7.23
C GLY A 536 2.00 -24.05 -6.03
N VAL A 537 1.47 -24.29 -4.83
CA VAL A 537 2.27 -24.49 -3.60
C VAL A 537 3.01 -25.82 -3.64
N GLY A 538 2.37 -26.89 -4.14
CA GLY A 538 3.01 -28.20 -4.32
C GLY A 538 4.16 -28.20 -5.34
N TYR A 539 4.01 -27.46 -6.44
CA TYR A 539 5.03 -27.31 -7.48
C TYR A 539 6.29 -26.60 -6.94
N GLU A 540 6.10 -25.54 -6.14
CA GLU A 540 7.23 -24.77 -5.61
C GLU A 540 7.95 -25.48 -4.44
N ILE A 541 7.25 -26.34 -3.70
CA ILE A 541 7.85 -27.24 -2.70
C ILE A 541 8.60 -28.40 -3.37
N GLY A 542 8.07 -28.95 -4.48
CA GLY A 542 8.72 -29.99 -5.28
C GLY A 542 10.03 -29.52 -5.92
N ARG A 543 10.05 -28.29 -6.45
CA ARG A 543 11.24 -27.68 -7.06
C ARG A 543 12.40 -27.45 -6.07
N ARG A 544 12.11 -27.31 -4.77
CA ARG A 544 13.12 -27.10 -3.73
C ARG A 544 13.73 -28.40 -3.19
N ARG A 545 13.25 -29.56 -3.64
CA ARG A 545 13.74 -30.89 -3.24
C ARG A 545 14.41 -31.68 -4.38
N ALA A 546 14.58 -31.07 -5.55
CA ALA A 546 15.30 -31.64 -6.69
C ALA A 546 16.61 -30.91 -6.94
#